data_AF-A0A2S2QSU3-F1
#
_entry.id   AF-A0A2S2QSU3-F1
#
_cell.length_a   1.000
_cell.length_b   1.000
_cell.length_c   1.000
_cell.angle_alpha   90.00
_cell.angle_beta   90.00
_cell.angle_gamma   90.00
#
_symmetry.space_group_name_H-M   'P 1'
#
loop_
_entity.id
_entity.type
_entity.pdbx_description
1 polymer ?
#
loop_
_entity_poly.entity_id
_entity_poly.type
_entity_poly.pdbx_seq_one_letter_code
_entity_poly.pdbx_strand_id
1 'polypeptide(L)'
;MSISVEINDNTSSYDKLRELCKENVIYFSTDERNGSTAISNCFEQLFENIGTIKPLVYELRNICHLYDFDPSIPGNGYRSYVTVVDLFIAHCIKICNQMTINRNSFFFRKAFYTKEIESCNQVMSALVLCLENLCLLIGWSEPGMLFAGNDTAALELMMKIEPSKLCPFYGRCLAFQFFTIYVSMPLWNTMFALLIYKIKFILMSHYSLL
;
A
#
# COMPACT_ATOMS: atom_id res chain seq x y z
N MET A 1 -31.50 8.15 11.88
CA MET A 1 -31.58 7.10 10.85
C MET A 1 -30.18 6.97 10.29
N SER A 2 -29.47 5.95 10.74
CA SER A 2 -28.03 5.77 10.51
C SER A 2 -27.80 5.46 9.03
N ILE A 3 -27.05 6.31 8.34
CA ILE A 3 -26.56 6.02 6.99
C ILE A 3 -25.48 4.95 7.17
N SER A 4 -25.88 3.69 6.96
CA SER A 4 -24.96 2.59 6.72
C SER A 4 -24.18 2.92 5.46
N VAL A 5 -22.94 3.38 5.63
CA VAL A 5 -21.95 3.43 4.55
C VAL A 5 -21.78 2.00 4.05
N GLU A 6 -22.35 1.71 2.90
CA GLU A 6 -22.12 0.45 2.19
C GLU A 6 -20.61 0.29 2.00
N ILE A 7 -20.05 -0.74 2.64
CA ILE A 7 -18.69 -1.20 2.40
C ILE A 7 -18.70 -1.75 0.99
N ASN A 8 -18.46 -0.87 0.03
CA ASN A 8 -18.27 -1.22 -1.36
C ASN A 8 -17.18 -2.31 -1.41
N ASP A 9 -17.42 -3.38 -2.16
CA ASP A 9 -16.61 -4.60 -2.14
C ASP A 9 -15.14 -4.31 -2.53
N ASN A 10 -14.31 -3.93 -1.55
CA ASN A 10 -12.92 -3.53 -1.77
C ASN A 10 -12.13 -4.66 -2.44
N THR A 11 -12.54 -5.91 -2.27
CA THR A 11 -12.01 -7.09 -2.97
C THR A 11 -12.01 -6.91 -4.49
N SER A 12 -13.10 -6.35 -5.02
CA SER A 12 -13.29 -6.07 -6.45
C SER A 12 -12.24 -5.07 -6.98
N SER A 13 -11.81 -4.11 -6.17
CA SER A 13 -10.78 -3.14 -6.56
C SER A 13 -9.39 -3.78 -6.73
N TYR A 14 -9.02 -4.73 -5.86
CA TYR A 14 -7.76 -5.48 -6.02
C TYR A 14 -7.77 -6.28 -7.32
N ASP A 15 -8.86 -6.99 -7.60
CA ASP A 15 -9.01 -7.78 -8.83
C ASP A 15 -9.03 -6.88 -10.07
N LYS A 16 -9.71 -5.74 -9.99
CA LYS A 16 -9.71 -4.76 -11.08
C LYS A 16 -8.31 -4.26 -11.40
N LEU A 17 -7.50 -3.94 -10.38
CA LEU A 17 -6.12 -3.54 -10.59
C LEU A 17 -5.27 -4.66 -11.19
N ARG A 18 -5.47 -5.91 -10.76
CA ARG A 18 -4.79 -7.08 -11.34
C ARG A 18 -5.12 -7.26 -12.81
N GLU A 19 -6.38 -7.14 -13.19
CA GLU A 19 -6.79 -7.22 -14.60
C GLU A 19 -6.19 -6.07 -15.42
N LEU A 20 -6.19 -4.84 -14.90
CA LEU A 20 -5.51 -3.71 -15.55
C LEU A 20 -4.02 -3.97 -15.74
N CYS A 21 -3.34 -4.61 -14.78
CA CYS A 21 -1.93 -4.98 -14.92
C CYS A 21 -1.76 -6.00 -16.07
N LYS A 22 -2.55 -7.08 -16.09
CA LYS A 22 -2.53 -8.09 -17.17
C LYS A 22 -2.75 -7.48 -18.55
N GLU A 23 -3.77 -6.64 -18.70
CA GLU A 23 -4.07 -5.95 -19.96
C GLU A 23 -2.88 -5.10 -20.45
N ASN A 24 -2.20 -4.41 -19.54
CA ASN A 24 -1.05 -3.60 -19.87
C ASN A 24 0.20 -4.43 -20.16
N VAL A 25 0.43 -5.55 -19.48
CA VAL A 25 1.49 -6.51 -19.84
C VAL A 25 1.30 -6.97 -21.28
N ILE A 26 0.10 -7.42 -21.65
CA ILE A 26 -0.20 -7.86 -23.01
C ILE A 26 0.10 -6.73 -24.00
N TYR A 27 -0.44 -5.53 -23.77
CA TYR A 27 -0.24 -4.39 -24.67
C TYR A 27 1.24 -4.07 -24.89
N PHE A 28 2.02 -3.89 -23.82
CA PHE A 28 3.42 -3.48 -23.93
C PHE A 28 4.38 -4.60 -24.34
N SER A 29 3.94 -5.86 -24.30
CA SER A 29 4.70 -7.00 -24.81
C SER A 29 4.43 -7.29 -26.28
N THR A 30 3.27 -6.92 -26.83
CA THR A 30 2.89 -7.22 -28.22
C THR A 30 2.96 -6.03 -29.18
N ASP A 31 2.88 -4.79 -28.69
CA ASP A 31 2.81 -3.61 -29.56
C ASP A 31 4.17 -3.25 -30.16
N GLU A 32 4.27 -3.18 -31.49
CA GLU A 32 5.53 -2.91 -32.19
C GLU A 32 6.04 -1.47 -31.99
N ARG A 33 5.16 -0.51 -31.72
CA ARG A 33 5.48 0.92 -31.65
C ARG A 33 5.76 1.38 -30.22
N ASN A 34 4.87 1.01 -29.33
CA ASN A 34 4.87 1.41 -27.93
C ASN A 34 5.33 0.30 -26.99
N GLY A 35 5.63 -0.89 -27.51
CA GLY A 35 6.18 -2.00 -26.74
C GLY A 35 7.39 -1.61 -25.89
N SER A 36 7.49 -2.25 -24.73
CA SER A 36 8.60 -2.07 -23.80
C SER A 36 8.60 -3.17 -22.75
N THR A 37 9.63 -4.01 -22.78
CA THR A 37 9.87 -5.03 -21.75
C THR A 37 9.99 -4.41 -20.35
N ALA A 38 10.58 -3.21 -20.24
CA ALA A 38 10.73 -2.54 -18.94
C ALA A 38 9.38 -2.24 -18.28
N ILE A 39 8.43 -1.65 -19.01
CA ILE A 39 7.12 -1.35 -18.44
C ILE A 39 6.27 -2.61 -18.25
N SER A 40 6.37 -3.60 -19.16
CA SER A 40 5.72 -4.91 -18.98
C SER A 40 6.17 -5.58 -17.69
N ASN A 41 7.49 -5.67 -17.45
CA ASN A 41 8.04 -6.26 -16.22
C ASN A 41 7.57 -5.51 -14.96
N CYS A 42 7.43 -4.18 -15.04
CA CYS A 42 6.88 -3.40 -13.94
C CYS A 42 5.42 -3.78 -13.65
N PHE A 43 4.60 -4.00 -14.68
CA PHE A 43 3.22 -4.46 -14.48
C PHE A 43 3.13 -5.89 -13.96
N GLU A 44 4.01 -6.80 -14.41
CA GLU A 44 4.10 -8.16 -13.86
C GLU A 44 4.45 -8.13 -12.38
N GLN A 45 5.46 -7.33 -11.99
CA GLN A 45 5.82 -7.17 -10.58
C GLN A 45 4.66 -6.60 -9.75
N LEU A 46 3.92 -5.62 -10.29
CA LEU A 46 2.78 -5.03 -9.59
C LEU A 46 1.66 -6.05 -9.43
N PHE A 47 1.40 -6.85 -10.46
CA PHE A 47 0.42 -7.93 -10.44
C PHE A 47 0.72 -8.97 -9.34
N GLU A 48 1.98 -9.38 -9.22
CA GLU A 48 2.42 -10.32 -8.17
C GLU A 48 2.30 -9.70 -6.77
N ASN A 49 2.77 -8.46 -6.59
CA ASN A 49 2.65 -7.73 -5.33
C ASN A 49 1.19 -7.61 -4.85
N ILE A 50 0.24 -7.36 -5.77
CA ILE A 50 -1.19 -7.32 -5.45
C ILE A 50 -1.69 -8.71 -5.04
N GLY A 51 -1.23 -9.76 -5.72
CA GLY A 51 -1.51 -11.15 -5.38
C GLY A 51 -1.10 -11.51 -3.95
N THR A 52 0.04 -10.98 -3.50
CA THR A 52 0.54 -11.17 -2.13
C THR A 52 -0.24 -10.35 -1.10
N ILE A 53 -0.45 -9.05 -1.36
CA ILE A 53 -1.04 -8.16 -0.33
C ILE A 53 -2.53 -8.40 -0.11
N LYS A 54 -3.28 -8.81 -1.15
CA LYS A 54 -4.73 -8.99 -1.09
C LYS A 54 -5.18 -9.97 0.01
N PRO A 55 -4.68 -11.23 0.07
CA PRO A 55 -5.09 -12.16 1.12
C PRO A 55 -4.70 -11.67 2.51
N LEU A 56 -3.50 -11.08 2.66
CA LEU A 56 -3.04 -10.55 3.94
C LEU A 56 -3.94 -9.41 4.47
N VAL A 57 -4.37 -8.49 3.58
CA VAL A 57 -5.30 -7.42 3.96
C VAL A 57 -6.67 -7.98 4.32
N TYR A 58 -7.13 -9.02 3.62
CA TYR A 58 -8.39 -9.68 3.93
C TYR A 58 -8.37 -10.32 5.32
N GLU A 59 -7.29 -11.04 5.65
CA GLU A 59 -7.08 -11.61 6.99
C GLU A 59 -7.02 -10.51 8.05
N LEU A 60 -6.24 -9.45 7.82
CA LEU A 60 -6.14 -8.35 8.77
C LEU A 60 -7.48 -7.66 9.01
N ARG A 61 -8.26 -7.44 7.94
CA ARG A 61 -9.61 -6.84 8.04
C ARG A 61 -10.54 -7.69 8.92
N ASN A 62 -10.42 -9.02 8.86
CA ASN A 62 -11.23 -9.93 9.69
C ASN A 62 -10.88 -9.86 11.18
N ILE A 63 -9.64 -9.55 11.55
CA ILE A 63 -9.20 -9.55 12.96
C ILE A 63 -9.05 -8.15 13.56
N CYS A 64 -8.96 -7.10 12.75
CA CYS A 64 -8.64 -5.74 13.20
C CYS A 64 -9.58 -5.18 14.29
N HIS A 65 -10.83 -5.66 14.34
CA HIS A 65 -11.82 -5.22 15.32
C HIS A 65 -11.52 -5.69 16.76
N LEU A 66 -10.73 -6.77 16.90
CA LEU A 66 -10.30 -7.29 18.21
C LEU A 66 -9.28 -6.38 18.91
N TYR A 67 -8.75 -5.39 18.18
CA TYR A 67 -7.74 -4.44 18.65
C TYR A 67 -8.27 -3.02 18.77
N ASP A 68 -9.59 -2.83 18.67
CA ASP A 68 -10.22 -1.55 18.99
C ASP A 68 -10.20 -1.35 20.51
N PHE A 69 -9.64 -0.22 20.95
CA PHE A 69 -9.59 0.13 22.38
C PHE A 69 -11.00 0.33 22.97
N ASP A 70 -11.89 0.92 22.17
CA ASP A 70 -13.30 1.11 22.50
C ASP A 70 -14.15 0.70 21.29
N PRO A 71 -15.06 -0.30 21.41
CA PRO A 71 -15.96 -0.71 20.34
C PRO A 71 -16.85 0.42 19.80
N SER A 72 -17.12 1.46 20.61
CA SER A 72 -17.91 2.63 20.21
C SER A 72 -17.09 3.68 19.44
N ILE A 73 -15.76 3.59 19.49
CA ILE A 73 -14.81 4.48 18.79
C ILE A 73 -13.79 3.61 18.03
N PRO A 74 -14.21 2.93 16.94
CA PRO A 74 -13.31 2.06 16.18
C PRO A 74 -12.17 2.86 15.55
N GLY A 75 -10.94 2.54 15.90
CA GLY A 75 -9.80 3.43 15.65
C GLY A 75 -8.48 2.84 16.11
N ASN A 76 -7.99 1.83 15.40
CA ASN A 76 -6.68 1.24 15.64
C ASN A 76 -5.74 1.32 14.42
N GLY A 77 -4.46 1.00 14.66
CA GLY A 77 -3.42 1.03 13.64
C GLY A 77 -3.68 0.07 12.48
N TYR A 78 -4.26 -1.11 12.73
CA TYR A 78 -4.57 -2.10 11.68
C TYR A 78 -5.68 -1.64 10.76
N ARG A 79 -6.78 -1.07 11.29
CA ARG A 79 -7.85 -0.49 10.46
C ARG A 79 -7.33 0.63 9.56
N SER A 80 -6.46 1.46 10.12
CA SER A 80 -5.87 2.56 9.37
C SER A 80 -4.87 2.04 8.33
N TYR A 81 -4.12 0.97 8.61
CA TYR A 81 -3.26 0.29 7.65
C TYR A 81 -4.06 -0.27 6.46
N VAL A 82 -5.16 -1.00 6.73
CA VAL A 82 -6.07 -1.53 5.69
C VAL A 82 -6.57 -0.39 4.79
N THR A 83 -7.00 0.72 5.40
CA THR A 83 -7.46 1.92 4.68
C THR A 83 -6.36 2.49 3.77
N VAL A 84 -5.12 2.53 4.24
CA VAL A 84 -3.97 2.99 3.45
C VAL A 84 -3.77 2.12 2.21
N VAL A 85 -3.83 0.80 2.35
CA VAL A 85 -3.68 -0.11 1.21
C VAL A 85 -4.84 0.07 0.23
N ASP A 86 -6.09 0.12 0.70
CA ASP A 86 -7.27 0.32 -0.16
C ASP A 86 -7.14 1.61 -0.99
N LEU A 87 -6.75 2.72 -0.35
CA LEU A 87 -6.58 4.01 -1.02
C LEU A 87 -5.41 3.98 -2.01
N PHE A 88 -4.33 3.25 -1.69
CA PHE A 88 -3.21 3.08 -2.60
C PHE A 88 -3.56 2.21 -3.82
N ILE A 89 -4.38 1.16 -3.64
CA ILE A 89 -4.94 0.37 -4.75
C ILE A 89 -5.75 1.28 -5.68
N ALA A 90 -6.62 2.13 -5.13
CA ALA A 90 -7.39 3.09 -5.92
C ALA A 90 -6.49 4.08 -6.69
N HIS A 91 -5.39 4.53 -6.07
CA HIS A 91 -4.39 5.38 -6.72
C HIS A 91 -3.72 4.65 -7.91
N CYS A 92 -3.29 3.40 -7.73
CA CYS A 92 -2.72 2.61 -8.83
C CYS A 92 -3.72 2.40 -9.98
N ILE A 93 -5.00 2.15 -9.67
CA ILE A 93 -6.07 2.03 -10.69
C ILE A 93 -6.18 3.32 -11.50
N LYS A 94 -6.15 4.49 -10.83
CA LYS A 94 -6.20 5.80 -11.50
C LYS A 94 -5.03 5.96 -12.48
N ILE A 95 -3.81 5.64 -12.07
CA ILE A 95 -2.62 5.69 -12.95
C ILE A 95 -2.78 4.74 -14.15
N CYS A 96 -3.19 3.50 -13.90
CA CYS A 96 -3.39 2.50 -14.95
C CYS A 96 -4.44 2.92 -15.98
N ASN A 97 -5.56 3.49 -15.54
CA ASN A 97 -6.61 4.00 -16.41
C ASN A 97 -6.13 5.21 -17.23
N GLN A 98 -5.44 6.17 -16.59
CA GLN A 98 -4.87 7.32 -17.29
C GLN A 98 -3.86 6.90 -18.36
N MET A 99 -3.02 5.92 -18.07
CA MET A 99 -2.08 5.38 -19.03
C MET A 99 -2.81 4.64 -20.16
N THR A 100 -3.81 3.82 -19.84
CA THR A 100 -4.63 3.07 -20.81
C THR A 100 -5.31 3.98 -21.82
N ILE A 101 -5.82 5.13 -21.39
CA ILE A 101 -6.42 6.14 -22.28
C ILE A 101 -5.36 6.76 -23.21
N ASN A 102 -4.15 6.99 -22.71
CA ASN A 102 -3.12 7.75 -23.42
C ASN A 102 -2.13 6.88 -24.21
N ARG A 103 -2.07 5.57 -23.99
CA ARG A 103 -1.01 4.67 -24.51
C ARG A 103 -0.94 4.61 -26.04
N ASN A 104 -2.04 4.87 -26.74
CA ASN A 104 -2.08 4.93 -28.21
C ASN A 104 -1.78 6.33 -28.78
N SER A 105 -1.63 7.35 -27.93
CA SER A 105 -1.37 8.72 -28.37
C SER A 105 0.04 8.85 -28.96
N PHE A 106 0.19 9.68 -29.99
CA PHE A 106 1.50 10.02 -30.55
C PHE A 106 2.46 10.62 -29.51
N PHE A 107 1.91 11.33 -28.51
CA PHE A 107 2.67 11.97 -27.44
C PHE A 107 2.75 11.12 -26.16
N PHE A 108 2.57 9.80 -26.27
CA PHE A 108 2.63 8.91 -25.11
C PHE A 108 4.00 8.99 -24.42
N ARG A 109 3.99 9.43 -23.16
CA ARG A 109 5.21 9.61 -22.35
C ARG A 109 5.61 8.29 -21.69
N LYS A 110 6.07 7.33 -22.49
CA LYS A 110 6.44 5.97 -22.04
C LYS A 110 7.34 5.98 -20.79
N ALA A 111 8.47 6.70 -20.85
CA ALA A 111 9.42 6.76 -19.74
C ALA A 111 8.85 7.41 -18.45
N PHE A 112 7.86 8.29 -18.57
CA PHE A 112 7.15 8.85 -17.42
C PHE A 112 6.30 7.76 -16.76
N TYR A 113 5.45 7.08 -17.54
CA TYR A 113 4.60 6.01 -17.00
C TYR A 113 5.38 4.83 -16.45
N THR A 114 6.50 4.43 -17.07
CA THR A 114 7.38 3.41 -16.51
C THR A 114 7.83 3.79 -15.10
N LYS A 115 8.30 5.02 -14.89
CA LYS A 115 8.72 5.51 -13.57
C LYS A 115 7.57 5.59 -12.55
N GLU A 116 6.36 5.92 -13.00
CA GLU A 116 5.17 5.93 -12.14
C GLU A 116 4.79 4.51 -11.68
N ILE A 117 4.91 3.50 -12.53
CA ILE A 117 4.62 2.11 -12.17
C ILE A 117 5.75 1.51 -11.32
N GLU A 118 7.02 1.79 -11.62
CA GLU A 118 8.15 1.44 -10.76
C GLU A 118 7.97 2.00 -9.35
N SER A 119 7.55 3.26 -9.27
CA SER A 119 7.18 3.95 -8.03
C SER A 119 6.04 3.23 -7.29
N CYS A 120 4.99 2.83 -8.02
CA CYS A 120 3.90 2.05 -7.43
C CYS A 120 4.38 0.72 -6.85
N ASN A 121 5.26 0.01 -7.57
CA ASN A 121 5.87 -1.25 -7.09
C ASN A 121 6.65 -1.06 -5.81
N GLN A 122 7.49 -0.03 -5.73
CA GLN A 122 8.30 0.24 -4.54
C GLN A 122 7.42 0.46 -3.31
N VAL A 123 6.34 1.24 -3.42
CA VAL A 123 5.40 1.43 -2.31
C VAL A 123 4.63 0.15 -2.00
N MET A 124 4.15 -0.57 -3.01
CA MET A 124 3.39 -1.80 -2.80
C MET A 124 4.24 -2.86 -2.09
N SER A 125 5.49 -3.06 -2.50
CA SER A 125 6.42 -3.99 -1.84
C SER A 125 6.74 -3.56 -0.41
N ALA A 126 6.86 -2.25 -0.15
CA ALA A 126 7.04 -1.74 1.20
C ALA A 126 5.80 -2.00 2.07
N LEU A 127 4.59 -1.82 1.52
CA LEU A 127 3.34 -2.17 2.19
C LEU A 127 3.30 -3.68 2.48
N VAL A 128 3.51 -4.55 1.49
CA VAL A 128 3.58 -6.01 1.67
C VAL A 128 4.50 -6.37 2.83
N LEU A 129 5.74 -5.88 2.80
CA LEU A 129 6.73 -6.16 3.84
C LEU A 129 6.23 -5.73 5.22
N CYS A 130 5.68 -4.52 5.32
CA CYS A 130 5.10 -4.02 6.57
C CYS A 130 3.98 -4.94 7.08
N LEU A 131 3.09 -5.40 6.19
CA LEU A 131 1.96 -6.24 6.57
C LEU A 131 2.39 -7.65 6.99
N GLU A 132 3.34 -8.26 6.29
CA GLU A 132 3.90 -9.56 6.67
C GLU A 132 4.51 -9.50 8.08
N ASN A 133 5.26 -8.43 8.38
CA ASN A 133 5.82 -8.22 9.71
C ASN A 133 4.74 -7.96 10.76
N LEU A 134 3.69 -7.20 10.43
CA LEU A 134 2.55 -7.01 11.33
C LEU A 134 1.84 -8.33 11.63
N CYS A 135 1.64 -9.21 10.64
CA CYS A 135 1.04 -10.53 10.84
C CYS A 135 1.92 -11.42 11.73
N LEU A 136 3.25 -11.37 11.60
CA LEU A 136 4.16 -12.07 12.50
C LEU A 136 4.05 -11.56 13.94
N LEU A 137 4.01 -10.24 14.14
CA LEU A 137 3.84 -9.63 15.46
C LEU A 137 2.51 -10.02 16.11
N ILE A 138 1.43 -10.02 15.32
CA ILE A 138 0.11 -10.48 15.77
C ILE A 138 0.20 -11.94 16.24
N GLY A 139 0.86 -12.81 15.48
CA GLY A 139 1.04 -14.23 15.84
C GLY A 139 1.89 -14.46 17.09
N TRP A 140 2.72 -13.49 17.50
CA TRP A 140 3.52 -13.54 18.73
C TRP A 140 2.85 -12.85 19.93
N SER A 141 1.71 -12.18 19.71
CA SER A 141 1.00 -11.42 20.73
C SER A 141 -0.18 -12.22 21.27
N GLU A 142 -0.49 -12.03 22.55
CA GLU A 142 -1.74 -12.56 23.11
C GLU A 142 -2.94 -11.88 22.42
N PRO A 143 -4.06 -12.60 22.19
CA PRO A 143 -5.24 -12.04 21.56
C PRO A 143 -5.72 -10.74 22.24
N GLY A 144 -5.92 -9.68 21.46
CA GLY A 144 -6.37 -8.37 21.95
C GLY A 144 -5.25 -7.46 22.48
N MET A 145 -4.00 -7.94 22.57
CA MET A 145 -2.86 -7.08 22.89
C MET A 145 -2.28 -6.47 21.60
N LEU A 146 -2.19 -5.14 21.56
CA LEU A 146 -1.63 -4.41 20.42
C LEU A 146 -0.09 -4.57 20.31
N PHE A 147 0.56 -4.95 21.40
CA PHE A 147 2.00 -5.13 21.50
C PHE A 147 2.32 -6.55 21.96
N ALA A 148 3.35 -7.16 21.37
CA ALA A 148 3.84 -8.46 21.81
C ALA A 148 4.33 -8.34 23.26
N GLY A 149 3.92 -9.25 24.14
CA GLY A 149 4.34 -9.23 25.56
C GLY A 149 5.85 -9.38 25.77
N ASN A 150 6.58 -9.75 24.71
CA ASN A 150 8.04 -9.75 24.67
C ASN A 150 8.56 -8.67 23.71
N ASP A 151 8.77 -7.47 24.25
CA ASP A 151 9.29 -6.30 23.51
C ASP A 151 10.58 -6.58 22.73
N THR A 152 11.41 -7.53 23.19
CA THR A 152 12.68 -7.87 22.52
C THR A 152 12.50 -8.54 21.17
N ALA A 153 11.53 -9.45 21.02
CA ALA A 153 11.28 -10.14 19.75
C ALA A 153 10.70 -9.19 18.69
N ALA A 154 9.79 -8.32 19.11
CA ALA A 154 9.24 -7.28 18.24
C ALA A 154 10.34 -6.32 17.76
N LEU A 155 11.25 -5.94 18.66
CA LEU A 155 12.39 -5.10 18.35
C LEU A 155 13.35 -5.77 17.36
N GLU A 156 13.71 -7.04 17.58
CA GLU A 156 14.59 -7.79 16.68
C GLU A 156 14.01 -7.93 15.27
N LEU A 157 12.69 -8.14 15.17
CA LEU A 157 12.00 -8.17 13.88
C LEU A 157 12.08 -6.80 13.19
N MET A 158 11.83 -5.71 13.92
CA MET A 158 11.93 -4.35 13.38
C MET A 158 13.36 -3.98 12.95
N MET A 159 14.38 -4.41 13.70
CA MET A 159 15.79 -4.18 13.36
C MET A 159 16.24 -4.93 12.10
N LYS A 160 15.54 -6.00 11.70
CA LYS A 160 15.82 -6.74 10.47
C LYS A 160 15.28 -6.05 9.22
N ILE A 161 14.38 -5.07 9.36
CA ILE A 161 13.87 -4.31 8.22
C ILE A 161 14.92 -3.27 7.82
N GLU A 162 15.53 -3.47 6.66
CA GLU A 162 16.46 -2.50 6.09
C GLU A 162 15.74 -1.16 5.84
N PRO A 163 16.28 -0.01 6.32
CA PRO A 163 15.66 1.30 6.14
C PRO A 163 15.40 1.67 4.67
N SER A 164 16.24 1.16 3.75
CA SER A 164 16.08 1.32 2.30
C SER A 164 14.74 0.79 1.78
N LYS A 165 14.19 -0.27 2.39
CA LYS A 165 12.90 -0.87 2.00
C LYS A 165 11.70 0.00 2.38
N LEU A 166 11.88 0.97 3.28
CA LEU A 166 10.86 1.95 3.64
C LEU A 166 11.08 3.31 2.99
N CYS A 167 12.20 3.51 2.30
CA CYS A 167 12.48 4.70 1.50
C CYS A 167 11.34 5.08 0.52
N PRO A 168 10.57 4.14 -0.07
CA PRO A 168 9.45 4.49 -0.97
C PRO A 168 8.38 5.37 -0.32
N PHE A 169 8.24 5.33 1.01
CA PHE A 169 7.37 6.26 1.74
C PHE A 169 7.89 7.70 1.64
N TYR A 170 9.20 7.90 1.66
CA TYR A 170 9.84 9.22 1.66
C TYR A 170 10.14 9.76 0.24
N GLY A 171 9.88 8.96 -0.80
CA GLY A 171 10.14 9.27 -2.20
C GLY A 171 8.95 9.89 -2.96
N ARG A 172 9.01 9.87 -4.31
CA ARG A 172 8.03 10.50 -5.22
C ARG A 172 6.60 9.99 -5.09
N CYS A 173 6.42 8.80 -4.50
CA CYS A 173 5.17 8.05 -4.55
C CYS A 173 4.21 8.41 -3.41
N LEU A 174 4.74 8.83 -2.27
CA LEU A 174 3.96 9.24 -1.09
C LEU A 174 4.44 10.55 -0.45
N ALA A 175 5.56 11.11 -0.94
CA ALA A 175 6.12 12.40 -0.54
C ALA A 175 6.11 12.66 0.97
N PHE A 176 6.63 11.71 1.77
CA PHE A 176 7.02 12.04 3.15
C PHE A 176 8.39 12.72 3.16
N GLN A 177 8.43 14.04 3.03
CA GLN A 177 9.63 14.77 3.45
C GLN A 177 9.67 14.81 4.97
N PHE A 178 10.41 13.88 5.58
CA PHE A 178 10.81 13.98 6.98
C PHE A 178 12.23 14.56 7.02
N PHE A 179 12.37 15.78 7.53
CA PHE A 179 13.68 16.37 7.78
C PHE A 179 14.38 15.60 8.91
N THR A 180 15.67 15.37 8.72
CA THR A 180 16.54 14.52 9.56
C THR A 180 16.38 14.82 11.04
N ILE A 181 16.09 13.81 11.86
CA ILE A 181 16.41 13.82 13.30
C ILE A 181 16.75 12.38 13.70
N TYR A 182 17.94 12.23 14.30
CA TYR A 182 18.35 11.04 15.04
C TYR A 182 17.31 10.73 16.12
N VAL A 183 16.56 9.63 16.06
CA VAL A 183 15.69 9.28 17.20
C VAL A 183 15.57 7.78 17.50
N SER A 184 15.55 7.55 18.80
CA SER A 184 15.42 6.34 19.59
C SER A 184 14.11 5.56 19.38
N MET A 185 14.19 4.27 19.71
CA MET A 185 13.23 3.17 19.48
C MET A 185 11.72 3.40 19.74
N PRO A 186 11.24 4.27 20.66
CA PRO A 186 9.78 4.45 20.84
C PRO A 186 9.11 5.15 19.67
N LEU A 187 9.86 5.88 18.84
CA LEU A 187 9.32 6.66 17.74
C LEU A 187 8.98 5.85 16.50
N TRP A 188 9.37 4.58 16.40
CA TRP A 188 9.08 3.73 15.23
C TRP A 188 7.67 3.18 15.20
N ASN A 189 7.09 2.85 16.36
CA ASN A 189 5.65 2.58 16.49
C ASN A 189 4.85 3.85 16.20
N THR A 190 5.34 5.00 16.65
CA THR A 190 4.81 6.30 16.26
C THR A 190 5.06 6.58 14.78
N MET A 191 6.13 6.08 14.16
CA MET A 191 6.46 6.30 12.76
C MET A 191 5.58 5.43 11.86
N PHE A 192 5.31 4.17 12.22
CA PHE A 192 4.28 3.34 11.60
C PHE A 192 2.89 3.96 11.79
N ALA A 193 2.55 4.42 12.99
CA ALA A 193 1.29 5.10 13.26
C ALA A 193 1.17 6.42 12.49
N LEU A 194 2.23 7.24 12.42
CA LEU A 194 2.28 8.51 11.69
C LEU A 194 2.31 8.28 10.17
N LEU A 195 2.98 7.23 9.70
CA LEU A 195 2.96 6.78 8.31
C LEU A 195 1.52 6.44 7.92
N ILE A 196 0.84 5.64 8.75
CA ILE A 196 -0.55 5.27 8.54
C ILE A 196 -1.50 6.49 8.63
N TYR A 197 -1.35 7.35 9.64
CA TYR A 197 -2.18 8.55 9.84
C TYR A 197 -1.99 9.59 8.73
N LYS A 198 -0.77 9.77 8.22
CA LYS A 198 -0.45 10.82 7.25
C LYS A 198 -0.64 10.36 5.80
N ILE A 199 -0.49 9.06 5.50
CA ILE A 199 -0.94 8.50 4.21
C ILE A 199 -2.45 8.67 4.06
N LYS A 200 -3.22 8.41 5.14
CA LYS A 200 -4.67 8.69 5.17
C LYS A 200 -4.96 10.17 4.88
N PHE A 201 -4.24 11.11 5.50
CA PHE A 201 -4.43 12.55 5.29
C PHE A 201 -4.12 12.99 3.84
N ILE A 202 -3.04 12.49 3.24
CA ILE A 202 -2.63 12.84 1.87
C ILE A 202 -3.63 12.27 0.84
N LEU A 203 -4.07 11.03 1.03
CA LEU A 203 -5.06 10.43 0.14
C LEU A 203 -6.41 11.15 0.27
N MET A 204 -6.88 11.45 1.48
CA MET A 204 -8.12 12.23 1.68
C MET A 204 -8.03 13.66 1.10
N SER A 205 -6.87 14.32 1.15
CA SER A 205 -6.67 15.65 0.55
C SER A 205 -6.80 15.64 -0.98
N HIS A 206 -6.36 14.57 -1.64
CA HIS A 206 -6.49 14.41 -3.10
C HIS A 206 -7.89 13.98 -3.57
N TYR A 207 -8.73 13.42 -2.69
CA TYR A 207 -10.14 13.09 -2.98
C TYR A 207 -11.12 14.22 -2.61
N SER A 208 -10.66 15.33 -1.98
CA SER A 208 -11.49 16.47 -1.58
C SER A 208 -11.47 17.65 -2.59
N LEU A 209 -10.86 17.47 -3.76
CA LEU A 209 -10.69 18.51 -4.80
C LEU A 209 -11.22 18.08 -6.19
N LEU A 210 -12.13 17.10 -6.22
CA LEU A 210 -12.96 16.69 -7.36
C LEU A 210 -14.41 16.54 -6.88
#